data_AF-A0A0S8AZT8-F1
#
_entry.id   AF-A0A0S8AZT8-F1
#
_cell.length_a   1.000
_cell.length_b   1.000
_cell.length_c   1.000
_cell.angle_alpha   90.00
_cell.angle_beta   90.00
_cell.angle_gamma   90.00
#
_symmetry.space_group_name_H-M   'P 1'
#
loop_
_entity.id
_entity.type
_entity.pdbx_description
1 polymer ?
#
loop_
_entity_poly.entity_id
_entity_poly.type
_entity_poly.pdbx_seq_one_letter_code
_entity_poly.pdbx_strand_id
1 'polypeptide(L)'
;MKTDELIAMLAQGAGPVARGIAARRVVIALALAFPPTLLLMQALYGVRATLLQDAVLWMFWAKLAFVVAVAGAGWAAVLRLGRPGAALERLRLALVAPVLAMWLLAVVELVRAAQGGRAALVLGQTWLECPFRIAILSVPAFVALLWAMRDFAPTRLRLAGAT
;
A
#
# COMPACT_ATOMS: atom_id res chain seq x y z
N MET A 1 -1.12 -39.69 -20.54
CA MET A 1 -0.50 -38.35 -20.69
C MET A 1 0.84 -38.37 -19.98
N LYS A 2 1.93 -38.01 -20.66
CA LYS A 2 3.27 -37.93 -20.07
C LYS A 2 3.58 -36.49 -19.66
N THR A 3 3.08 -36.08 -18.50
CA THR A 3 3.25 -34.72 -17.97
C THR A 3 4.72 -34.39 -17.73
N ASP A 4 5.52 -35.38 -17.35
CA ASP A 4 6.95 -35.20 -17.04
C ASP A 4 7.79 -34.86 -18.27
N GLU A 5 7.51 -35.49 -19.43
CA GLU A 5 8.16 -35.13 -20.71
C GLU A 5 7.77 -33.72 -21.16
N LEU A 6 6.52 -33.32 -20.93
CA LEU A 6 6.04 -31.97 -21.25
C LEU A 6 6.71 -30.91 -20.36
N ILE A 7 6.82 -31.18 -19.05
CA ILE A 7 7.52 -30.32 -18.08
C ILE A 7 8.99 -30.21 -18.45
N ALA A 8 9.65 -31.31 -18.80
CA ALA A 8 11.06 -31.32 -19.20
C ALA A 8 11.30 -30.49 -20.46
N MET A 9 10.42 -30.60 -21.47
CA MET A 9 10.51 -29.84 -22.71
C MET A 9 10.28 -28.33 -22.48
N LEU A 10 9.33 -27.95 -21.63
CA LEU A 10 9.07 -26.55 -21.27
C LEU A 10 10.19 -25.96 -20.39
N ALA A 11 10.76 -26.76 -19.49
CA ALA A 11 11.85 -26.33 -18.62
C ALA A 11 13.17 -26.12 -19.39
N GLN A 12 13.40 -26.87 -20.47
CA GLN A 12 14.58 -26.71 -21.32
C GLN A 12 14.61 -25.36 -22.07
N GLY A 13 13.45 -24.77 -22.38
CA GLY A 13 13.35 -23.46 -23.05
C GLY A 13 13.23 -22.26 -22.10
N ALA A 14 13.04 -22.50 -20.79
CA ALA A 14 12.90 -21.45 -19.79
C ALA A 14 14.30 -20.91 -19.40
N GLY A 15 14.82 -19.98 -20.21
CA GLY A 15 16.04 -19.24 -19.89
C GLY A 15 15.97 -18.55 -18.51
N PRO A 16 17.11 -18.19 -17.90
CA PRO A 16 17.15 -17.59 -16.58
C PRO A 16 16.35 -16.28 -16.55
N VAL A 17 15.30 -16.25 -15.74
CA VAL A 17 14.51 -15.02 -15.52
C VAL A 17 15.40 -14.00 -14.81
N ALA A 18 15.58 -12.82 -15.42
CA ALA A 18 16.42 -11.78 -14.83
C ALA A 18 15.88 -11.38 -13.44
N ARG A 19 16.76 -11.39 -12.44
CA ARG A 19 16.41 -11.03 -11.06
C ARG A 19 15.90 -9.59 -11.04
N GLY A 20 14.73 -9.37 -10.43
CA GLY A 20 14.19 -8.02 -10.22
C GLY A 20 13.26 -7.48 -11.32
N ILE A 21 12.94 -8.24 -12.37
CA ILE A 21 11.94 -7.81 -13.38
C ILE A 21 10.61 -7.41 -12.71
N ALA A 22 10.16 -8.18 -11.71
CA ALA A 22 8.95 -7.87 -10.97
C ALA A 22 9.04 -6.54 -10.21
N ALA A 23 10.14 -6.31 -9.48
CA ALA A 23 10.37 -5.05 -8.77
C ALA A 23 10.40 -3.87 -9.74
N ARG A 24 11.11 -4.01 -10.86
CA ARG A 24 11.19 -2.97 -11.90
C ARG A 24 9.82 -2.64 -12.50
N ARG A 25 8.99 -3.63 -12.79
CA ARG A 25 7.62 -3.39 -13.31
C ARG A 25 6.75 -2.66 -12.29
N VAL A 26 6.82 -3.03 -11.01
CA VAL A 26 6.08 -2.31 -9.96
C VAL A 26 6.58 -0.86 -9.83
N VAL A 27 7.90 -0.62 -9.93
CA VAL A 27 8.45 0.76 -9.93
C VAL A 27 7.90 1.54 -11.11
N ILE A 28 7.90 0.96 -12.32
CA ILE A 28 7.39 1.63 -13.53
C ILE A 28 5.90 1.93 -13.37
N ALA A 29 5.11 0.99 -12.85
CA ALA A 29 3.69 1.20 -12.61
C ALA A 29 3.43 2.34 -11.62
N LEU A 30 4.17 2.38 -10.50
CA LEU A 30 4.07 3.50 -9.55
C LEU A 30 4.52 4.83 -10.16
N ALA A 31 5.60 4.82 -10.94
CA ALA A 31 6.09 6.02 -11.63
C ALA A 31 5.07 6.55 -12.64
N LEU A 32 4.36 5.67 -13.35
CA LEU A 32 3.26 6.06 -14.25
C LEU A 32 2.01 6.54 -13.51
N ALA A 33 1.73 6.00 -12.32
CA ALA A 33 0.61 6.43 -11.49
C ALA A 33 0.87 7.75 -10.75
N PHE A 34 2.13 8.15 -10.59
CA PHE A 34 2.49 9.34 -9.83
C PHE A 34 1.97 10.65 -10.45
N PRO A 35 2.18 10.95 -11.74
CA PRO A 35 1.65 12.16 -12.37
C PRO A 35 0.12 12.32 -12.27
N PRO A 36 -0.72 11.32 -12.63
CA PRO A 36 -2.17 11.48 -12.51
C PRO A 36 -2.63 11.60 -11.06
N THR A 37 -1.97 10.92 -10.11
CA THR A 37 -2.26 11.07 -8.68
C THR A 37 -1.95 12.49 -8.20
N LEU A 38 -0.80 13.05 -8.61
CA LEU A 38 -0.39 14.40 -8.26
C LEU A 38 -1.33 15.45 -8.86
N LEU A 39 -1.71 15.28 -10.12
CA LEU A 39 -2.65 16.16 -10.81
C LEU A 39 -4.03 16.12 -10.16
N LEU A 40 -4.50 14.93 -9.79
CA LEU A 40 -5.77 14.74 -9.07
C LEU A 40 -5.73 15.40 -7.68
N MET A 41 -4.63 15.24 -6.94
CA MET A 41 -4.42 15.89 -5.66
C MET A 41 -4.46 17.41 -5.78
N GLN A 42 -3.77 17.96 -6.80
CA GLN A 42 -3.78 19.39 -7.04
C GLN A 42 -5.15 19.92 -7.45
N ALA A 43 -5.85 19.23 -8.34
CA ALA A 43 -7.15 19.66 -8.83
C ALA A 43 -8.23 19.66 -7.74
N LEU A 44 -8.18 18.71 -6.80
CA LEU A 44 -9.22 18.54 -5.78
C LEU A 44 -8.93 19.24 -4.46
N TYR A 45 -7.66 19.32 -4.05
CA TYR A 45 -7.31 19.71 -2.67
C TYR A 45 -6.28 20.84 -2.58
N GLY A 46 -5.50 21.09 -3.64
CA GLY A 46 -4.43 22.08 -3.64
C GLY A 46 -3.27 21.75 -2.70
N VAL A 47 -2.20 22.55 -2.77
CA VAL A 47 -1.06 22.48 -1.84
C VAL A 47 -1.37 23.37 -0.64
N ARG A 48 -1.33 22.81 0.57
CA ARG A 48 -1.45 23.62 1.79
C ARG A 48 -0.19 24.45 2.00
N ALA A 49 -0.35 25.76 2.16
CA ALA A 49 0.76 26.69 2.42
C ALA A 49 1.43 26.46 3.79
N THR A 50 0.72 25.83 4.75
CA THR A 50 1.23 25.55 6.10
C THR A 50 2.07 24.28 6.19
N LEU A 51 2.33 23.56 5.09
CA LEU A 51 3.04 22.27 5.11
C LEU A 51 4.40 22.34 5.83
N LEU A 52 5.16 23.41 5.59
CA LEU A 52 6.47 23.60 6.23
C LEU A 52 6.35 23.84 7.75
N GLN A 53 5.30 24.52 8.18
CA GLN A 53 5.04 24.77 9.60
C GLN A 53 4.61 23.47 10.29
N ASP A 54 3.78 22.67 9.61
CA ASP A 54 3.32 21.37 10.10
C ASP A 54 4.47 20.36 10.24
N ALA A 55 5.52 20.47 9.41
CA ALA A 55 6.68 19.58 9.44
C ALA A 55 7.50 19.66 10.74
N VAL A 56 7.33 20.73 11.53
CA VAL A 56 7.97 20.88 12.85
C VAL A 56 7.23 20.07 13.93
N LEU A 57 5.96 19.72 13.70
CA LEU A 57 5.16 18.97 14.66
C LEU A 57 5.50 17.48 14.62
N TRP A 58 5.68 16.87 15.80
CA TRP A 58 5.88 15.42 15.94
C TRP A 58 4.78 14.60 15.26
N MET A 59 3.53 15.08 15.32
CA MET A 59 2.38 14.40 14.75
C MET A 59 2.42 14.29 13.21
N PHE A 60 3.13 15.19 12.52
CA PHE A 60 3.39 15.07 11.08
C PHE A 60 4.26 13.85 10.79
N TRP A 61 5.35 13.68 11.54
CA TRP A 61 6.27 12.56 11.39
C TRP A 61 5.62 11.23 11.73
N ALA A 62 4.76 11.18 12.74
CA ALA A 62 4.00 9.97 13.06
C ALA A 62 3.09 9.54 11.88
N LYS A 63 2.37 10.49 11.27
CA LYS A 63 1.54 10.21 10.07
C LYS A 63 2.39 9.75 8.89
N LEU A 64 3.52 10.42 8.65
CA LEU A 64 4.43 10.05 7.57
C LEU A 64 5.02 8.64 7.76
N ALA A 65 5.48 8.34 8.97
CA ALA A 65 6.02 7.02 9.31
C ALA A 65 4.97 5.91 9.12
N PHE A 66 3.72 6.15 9.50
CA PHE A 66 2.63 5.21 9.25
C PHE A 66 2.43 4.95 7.75
N VAL A 67 2.36 6.00 6.92
CA VAL A 67 2.20 5.86 5.47
C VAL A 67 3.38 5.10 4.84
N VAL A 68 4.61 5.43 5.24
CA VAL A 68 5.82 4.74 4.74
C VAL A 68 5.83 3.27 5.14
N ALA A 69 5.46 2.93 6.39
CA ALA A 69 5.39 1.56 6.86
C ALA A 69 4.36 0.73 6.08
N VAL A 70 3.15 1.28 5.87
CA VAL A 70 2.09 0.63 5.10
C VAL A 70 2.50 0.48 3.63
N ALA A 71 3.10 1.51 3.03
CA ALA A 71 3.58 1.46 1.65
C ALA A 71 4.69 0.41 1.47
N GLY A 72 5.66 0.34 2.39
CA GLY A 72 6.71 -0.68 2.37
C GLY A 72 6.18 -2.09 2.52
N ALA A 73 5.20 -2.30 3.42
CA ALA A 73 4.56 -3.58 3.60
C ALA A 73 3.71 -3.96 2.36
N GLY A 74 2.98 -3.01 1.76
CA GLY A 74 2.25 -3.19 0.51
C GLY A 74 3.16 -3.53 -0.68
N TRP A 75 4.31 -2.86 -0.79
CA TRP A 75 5.33 -3.16 -1.80
C TRP A 75 5.83 -4.61 -1.68
N ALA A 76 6.18 -5.04 -0.46
CA ALA A 76 6.58 -6.42 -0.21
C ALA A 76 5.44 -7.41 -0.51
N ALA A 77 4.19 -7.02 -0.29
CA ALA A 77 3.02 -7.83 -0.60
C ALA A 77 2.85 -8.08 -2.09
N VAL A 78 2.89 -7.04 -2.91
CA VAL A 78 2.77 -7.12 -4.38
C VAL A 78 3.85 -8.05 -4.94
N LEU A 79 5.11 -7.89 -4.51
CA LEU A 79 6.21 -8.72 -5.01
C LEU A 79 6.13 -10.18 -4.58
N ARG A 80 5.60 -10.47 -3.38
CA ARG A 80 5.43 -11.84 -2.90
C ARG A 80 4.22 -12.53 -3.52
N LEU A 81 3.11 -11.82 -3.68
CA LEU A 81 1.89 -12.35 -4.30
C LEU A 81 2.06 -12.65 -5.79
N GLY A 82 2.93 -11.90 -6.49
CA GLY A 82 3.31 -12.19 -7.87
C GLY A 82 4.17 -13.45 -8.06
N ARG A 83 4.64 -14.08 -6.96
CA ARG A 83 5.44 -15.32 -6.99
C ARG A 83 4.63 -16.51 -6.47
N PRO A 84 4.63 -17.66 -7.18
CA PRO A 84 3.98 -18.87 -6.68
C PRO A 84 4.64 -19.36 -5.38
N GLY A 85 3.82 -19.83 -4.42
CA GLY A 85 4.30 -20.49 -3.20
C GLY A 85 4.99 -19.59 -2.16
N ALA A 86 5.08 -18.27 -2.37
CA ALA A 86 5.73 -17.38 -1.41
C ALA A 86 4.99 -17.36 -0.06
N ALA A 87 5.72 -17.41 1.06
CA ALA A 87 5.14 -17.31 2.39
C ALA A 87 4.67 -15.87 2.71
N LEU A 88 3.42 -15.73 3.15
CA LEU A 88 2.80 -14.44 3.53
C LEU A 88 2.78 -14.17 5.03
N GLU A 89 3.24 -15.10 5.86
CA GLU A 89 3.02 -15.01 7.32
C GLU A 89 3.68 -13.78 7.95
N ARG A 90 4.93 -13.49 7.57
CA ARG A 90 5.68 -12.32 8.08
C ARG A 90 5.15 -11.01 7.50
N LEU A 91 4.55 -11.09 6.32
CA LEU A 91 3.92 -9.96 5.65
C LEU A 91 2.60 -9.57 6.33
N ARG A 92 1.82 -10.54 6.82
CA ARG A 92 0.61 -10.26 7.61
C ARG A 92 0.95 -9.44 8.86
N LEU A 93 2.00 -9.84 9.58
CA LEU A 93 2.46 -9.09 10.74
C LEU A 93 2.91 -7.67 10.35
N ALA A 94 3.66 -7.53 9.25
CA ALA A 94 4.08 -6.22 8.75
C ALA A 94 2.92 -5.30 8.33
N LEU A 95 1.80 -5.84 7.85
CA LEU A 95 0.58 -5.07 7.56
C LEU A 95 -0.17 -4.64 8.82
N VAL A 96 -0.27 -5.53 9.81
CA VAL A 96 -1.06 -5.31 11.03
C VAL A 96 -0.33 -4.43 12.05
N ALA A 97 0.99 -4.55 12.14
CA ALA A 97 1.82 -3.80 13.07
C ALA A 97 1.63 -2.27 13.04
N PRO A 98 1.68 -1.56 11.88
CA PRO A 98 1.49 -0.11 11.86
C PRO A 98 0.09 0.32 12.30
N VAL A 99 -0.93 -0.50 12.02
CA VAL A 99 -2.32 -0.24 12.46
C VAL A 99 -2.42 -0.36 13.98
N LEU A 100 -1.86 -1.43 14.55
CA LEU A 100 -1.83 -1.61 16.01
C LEU A 100 -1.05 -0.49 16.71
N ALA A 101 0.07 -0.04 16.14
CA ALA A 101 0.84 1.09 16.67
C ALA A 101 0.00 2.38 16.69
N MET A 102 -0.73 2.68 15.61
CA MET A 102 -1.63 3.84 15.57
C MET A 102 -2.80 3.72 16.55
N TRP A 103 -3.36 2.52 16.73
CA TRP A 103 -4.39 2.27 17.73
C TRP A 103 -3.89 2.51 19.15
N LEU A 104 -2.69 2.03 19.49
CA LEU A 104 -2.08 2.29 20.79
C LEU A 104 -1.87 3.78 21.03
N LEU A 105 -1.35 4.51 20.04
CA LEU A 105 -1.20 5.97 20.12
C LEU A 105 -2.56 6.67 20.35
N ALA A 106 -3.59 6.26 19.62
CA ALA A 106 -4.93 6.81 19.78
C ALA A 106 -5.51 6.55 21.18
N VAL A 107 -5.31 5.36 21.73
CA VAL A 107 -5.74 5.02 23.11
C VAL A 107 -4.99 5.88 24.14
N VAL A 108 -3.69 6.05 23.99
CA VAL A 108 -2.88 6.90 24.90
C VAL A 108 -3.38 8.34 24.89
N GLU A 109 -3.65 8.91 23.71
CA GLU A 109 -4.22 10.26 23.58
C GLU A 109 -5.62 10.34 24.20
N LEU A 110 -6.47 9.34 23.99
CA LEU A 110 -7.83 9.33 24.51
C LEU A 110 -7.88 9.27 26.04
N VAL A 111 -6.97 8.50 26.65
CA VAL A 111 -6.83 8.40 28.11
C VAL A 111 -6.34 9.73 28.71
N ARG A 112 -5.45 10.43 28.01
CA ARG A 112 -4.93 11.75 28.42
C ARG A 112 -5.93 12.89 28.24
N ALA A 113 -6.91 12.75 27.35
CA ALA A 113 -7.90 13.79 27.07
C ALA A 113 -8.93 13.97 28.21
N ALA A 114 -9.28 15.23 28.49
CA ALA A 114 -10.32 15.60 29.44
C ALA A 114 -11.72 15.10 28.99
N GLN A 115 -12.55 14.70 29.96
CA GLN A 115 -13.84 14.02 29.74
C GLN A 115 -14.76 14.71 28.71
N GLY A 116 -14.79 16.05 28.68
CA GLY A 116 -15.64 16.82 27.76
C GLY A 116 -15.16 16.88 26.30
N GLY A 117 -13.90 16.55 26.01
CA GLY A 117 -13.31 16.63 24.67
C GLY A 117 -13.18 15.29 23.93
N ARG A 118 -13.46 14.17 24.60
CA ARG A 118 -13.22 12.81 24.05
C ARG A 118 -14.08 12.49 22.84
N ALA A 119 -15.35 12.91 22.86
CA ALA A 119 -16.25 12.69 21.73
C ALA A 119 -15.74 13.43 20.47
N ALA A 120 -15.25 14.67 20.63
CA ALA A 120 -14.67 15.44 19.54
C ALA A 120 -13.34 14.86 19.03
N LEU A 121 -12.52 14.25 19.90
CA LEU A 121 -11.30 13.53 19.49
C LEU A 121 -11.61 12.24 18.71
N VAL A 122 -12.61 11.47 19.14
CA VAL A 122 -12.98 10.19 18.53
C VAL A 122 -13.69 10.38 17.20
N LEU A 123 -14.66 11.31 17.16
CA LEU A 123 -15.38 11.61 15.92
C LEU A 123 -14.49 12.39 14.95
N GLY A 124 -13.62 13.27 15.43
CA GLY A 124 -12.79 14.10 14.56
C GLY A 124 -13.61 15.03 13.65
N GLN A 125 -13.00 16.11 13.17
CA GLN A 125 -13.71 17.07 12.30
C GLN A 125 -13.84 16.57 10.85
N THR A 126 -13.06 15.56 10.46
CA THR A 126 -12.89 15.16 9.05
C THR A 126 -13.07 13.66 8.79
N TRP A 127 -13.68 12.92 9.73
CA TRP A 127 -13.78 11.45 9.66
C TRP A 127 -14.60 10.94 8.48
N LEU A 128 -15.60 11.70 8.02
CA LEU A 128 -16.41 11.34 6.86
C LEU A 128 -15.65 11.60 5.56
N GLU A 129 -14.95 12.72 5.45
CA GLU A 129 -14.32 13.11 4.18
C GLU A 129 -12.98 12.43 3.94
N CYS A 130 -12.17 12.24 4.98
CA CYS A 130 -10.82 11.68 4.85
C CYS A 130 -10.80 10.30 4.15
N PRO A 131 -11.67 9.33 4.48
CA PRO A 131 -11.72 8.05 3.79
C PRO A 131 -12.00 8.19 2.29
N PHE A 132 -12.96 9.02 1.90
CA PHE A 132 -13.28 9.24 0.48
C PHE A 132 -12.13 9.93 -0.26
N ARG A 133 -11.50 10.95 0.35
CA ARG A 133 -10.36 11.64 -0.25
C ARG A 133 -9.18 10.68 -0.46
N ILE A 134 -8.88 9.83 0.53
CA ILE A 134 -7.82 8.81 0.42
C ILE A 134 -8.19 7.78 -0.66
N ALA A 135 -9.44 7.30 -0.68
CA ALA A 135 -9.90 6.34 -1.66
C ALA A 135 -9.71 6.87 -3.09
N ILE A 136 -10.20 8.09 -3.38
CA ILE A 136 -10.08 8.75 -4.69
C ILE A 136 -8.62 8.89 -5.11
N LEU A 137 -7.74 9.35 -4.21
CA LEU A 137 -6.31 9.52 -4.50
C LEU A 137 -5.58 8.20 -4.70
N SER A 138 -6.06 7.09 -4.11
CA SER A 138 -5.44 5.78 -4.26
C SER A 138 -5.79 5.07 -5.57
N VAL A 139 -6.86 5.50 -6.28
CA VAL A 139 -7.35 4.84 -7.50
C VAL A 139 -6.28 4.72 -8.60
N PRO A 140 -5.53 5.78 -8.97
CA PRO A 140 -4.57 5.67 -10.07
C PRO A 140 -3.45 4.68 -9.75
N ALA A 141 -2.94 4.70 -8.52
CA ALA A 141 -1.93 3.74 -8.06
C ALA A 141 -2.49 2.31 -8.02
N PHE A 142 -3.72 2.12 -7.56
CA PHE A 142 -4.38 0.82 -7.54
C PHE A 142 -4.55 0.23 -8.94
N VAL A 143 -5.04 1.02 -9.91
CA VAL A 143 -5.19 0.59 -11.31
C VAL A 143 -3.84 0.23 -11.92
N ALA A 144 -2.79 1.03 -11.69
CA ALA A 144 -1.46 0.75 -12.21
C ALA A 144 -0.86 -0.53 -11.61
N LEU A 145 -1.07 -0.78 -10.31
CA LEU A 145 -0.63 -2.02 -9.66
C LEU A 145 -1.39 -3.24 -10.19
N LEU A 146 -2.71 -3.15 -10.41
CA LEU A 146 -3.46 -4.24 -11.04
C LEU A 146 -2.98 -4.53 -12.47
N TRP A 147 -2.66 -3.48 -13.23
CA TRP A 147 -2.08 -3.64 -14.56
C TRP A 147 -0.74 -4.36 -14.50
N ALA A 148 0.16 -3.99 -13.57
CA ALA A 148 1.43 -4.69 -13.38
C ALA A 148 1.26 -6.15 -12.91
N MET A 149 0.21 -6.42 -12.11
CA MET A 149 -0.08 -7.77 -11.61
C MET A 149 -0.53 -8.74 -12.70
N ARG A 150 -1.06 -8.26 -13.83
CA ARG A 150 -1.48 -9.11 -14.97
C ARG A 150 -0.31 -9.87 -15.61
N ASP A 151 0.90 -9.33 -15.49
CA ASP A 151 2.10 -9.96 -16.06
C ASP A 151 2.81 -10.90 -15.07
N PHE A 152 2.29 -11.00 -13.84
CA PHE A 152 2.78 -11.96 -12.85
C PHE A 152 1.99 -13.25 -12.90
N ALA A 153 2.47 -14.27 -12.18
CA ALA A 153 1.78 -15.56 -12.02
C ALA A 153 1.19 -15.69 -10.60
N PRO A 154 0.16 -14.90 -10.24
CA PRO A 154 -0.43 -14.97 -8.91
C PRO A 154 -1.20 -16.30 -8.74
N THR A 155 -0.82 -17.08 -7.74
CA THR A 155 -1.51 -18.33 -7.37
C THR A 155 -2.69 -18.09 -6.44
N ARG A 156 -2.75 -16.93 -5.78
CA ARG A 156 -3.80 -16.53 -4.83
C ARG A 156 -4.57 -15.32 -5.36
N LEU A 157 -5.39 -15.56 -6.38
CA LEU A 157 -6.11 -14.52 -7.15
C LEU A 157 -6.92 -13.55 -6.26
N ARG A 158 -7.66 -14.05 -5.27
CA ARG A 158 -8.42 -13.22 -4.31
C ARG A 158 -7.55 -12.24 -3.52
N LEU A 159 -6.36 -12.66 -3.11
CA LEU A 159 -5.42 -11.79 -2.38
C LEU A 159 -4.66 -10.85 -3.33
N ALA A 160 -4.59 -11.19 -4.61
CA ALA A 160 -3.99 -10.38 -5.67
C ALA A 160 -4.95 -9.33 -6.26
N GLY A 161 -6.19 -9.26 -5.78
CA GLY A 161 -7.19 -8.28 -6.20
C GLY A 161 -8.16 -8.76 -7.30
N ALA A 162 -8.15 -10.04 -7.66
CA ALA A 162 -9.18 -10.61 -8.52
C ALA A 162 -10.39 -11.01 -7.68
N THR A 163 -11.58 -10.54 -8.06
CA THR A 163 -12.87 -10.86 -7.44
C THR A 163 -13.44 -12.15 -7.99
#